data_AF-A0A969UUG1-F1
#
_entry.id   AF-A0A969UUG1-F1
#
_cell.length_a   1.000
_cell.length_b   1.000
_cell.length_c   1.000
_cell.angle_alpha   90.00
_cell.angle_beta   90.00
_cell.angle_gamma   90.00
#
_symmetry.space_group_name_H-M   'P 1'
#
loop_
_entity.id
_entity.type
_entity.pdbx_description
1 polymer ?
#
loop_
_entity_poly.entity_id
_entity_poly.type
_entity_poly.pdbx_seq_one_letter_code
_entity_poly.pdbx_strand_id
1 'polypeptide(L)'
;MSHDLRSPLRAIDGFSRALLEEYGDQLDADGKDYFDRICRNVNRMGMLIDDLLRLSRVSRSEMQHSVINLSQLVQEQSASCERQSQQDRLNVWLHLK
;
A
#
# COMPACT_ATOMS: atom_id res chain seq x y z
N MET A 1 -17.42 -4.51 4.17
CA MET A 1 -17.58 -3.78 2.90
C MET A 1 -16.28 -3.77 2.09
N SER A 2 -15.23 -3.05 2.50
CA SER A 2 -13.96 -3.07 1.74
C SER A 2 -13.27 -4.42 1.68
N HIS A 3 -13.30 -5.13 2.80
CA HIS A 3 -12.79 -6.49 2.94
C HIS A 3 -13.47 -7.44 1.93
N ASP A 4 -14.75 -7.19 1.63
CA ASP A 4 -15.56 -8.01 0.73
C ASP A 4 -15.18 -7.78 -0.74
N LEU A 5 -14.66 -6.60 -1.09
CA LEU A 5 -14.12 -6.31 -2.42
C LEU A 5 -12.67 -6.77 -2.59
N ARG A 6 -11.88 -6.83 -1.51
CA ARG A 6 -10.50 -7.34 -1.56
C ARG A 6 -10.42 -8.85 -1.68
N SER A 7 -11.41 -9.57 -1.15
CA SER A 7 -11.45 -11.04 -1.23
C SER A 7 -11.42 -11.57 -2.68
N PRO A 8 -12.33 -11.13 -3.59
CA PRO A 8 -12.31 -11.59 -4.98
C PRO A 8 -11.05 -11.15 -5.73
N LEU A 9 -10.51 -9.94 -5.47
CA LEU A 9 -9.27 -9.49 -6.10
C LEU A 9 -8.06 -10.35 -5.71
N ARG A 10 -7.93 -10.71 -4.43
CA ARG A 10 -6.88 -11.64 -3.97
C ARG A 10 -7.02 -13.02 -4.61
N ALA A 11 -8.24 -13.50 -4.78
CA ALA A 11 -8.49 -14.77 -5.47
C ALA A 11 -8.06 -14.70 -6.93
N ILE A 12 -8.39 -13.63 -7.65
CA ILE A 12 -7.99 -13.44 -9.06
C ILE A 12 -6.46 -13.35 -9.17
N ASP A 13 -5.77 -12.57 -8.32
CA ASP A 13 -4.29 -12.49 -8.33
C ASP A 13 -3.67 -13.87 -8.02
N GLY A 14 -4.21 -14.58 -7.02
CA GLY A 14 -3.73 -15.92 -6.64
C GLY A 14 -3.87 -16.95 -7.76
N PHE A 15 -5.05 -17.04 -8.38
CA PHE A 15 -5.24 -17.95 -9.51
C PHE A 15 -4.41 -17.54 -10.73
N SER A 16 -4.26 -16.24 -10.99
CA SER A 16 -3.45 -15.75 -12.11
C SER A 16 -1.98 -16.12 -11.95
N ARG A 17 -1.44 -16.01 -10.73
CA ARG A 17 -0.07 -16.43 -10.40
C ARG A 17 0.10 -17.94 -10.46
N ALA A 18 -0.81 -18.70 -9.87
CA ALA A 18 -0.76 -20.17 -9.90
C ALA A 18 -0.75 -20.70 -11.33
N LEU A 19 -1.57 -20.11 -12.22
CA LEU A 19 -1.63 -20.51 -13.62
C LEU A 19 -0.35 -20.15 -14.38
N LEU A 20 0.27 -19.01 -14.07
CA LEU A 20 1.58 -18.64 -14.63
C LEU A 20 2.71 -19.54 -14.10
N GLU A 21 2.66 -19.98 -12.84
CA GLU A 21 3.64 -20.91 -12.25
C GLU A 21 3.52 -22.31 -12.86
N GLU A 22 2.30 -22.81 -13.07
CA GLU A 22 2.06 -24.19 -13.53
C GLU A 22 2.13 -24.33 -15.06
N TYR A 23 1.71 -23.31 -15.80
CA TYR A 23 1.62 -23.36 -17.27
C TYR A 23 2.44 -22.28 -17.98
N GLY A 24 3.24 -21.49 -17.26
CA GLY A 24 4.03 -20.39 -17.83
C GLY A 24 4.93 -20.81 -18.99
N ASP A 25 5.50 -22.01 -18.94
CA ASP A 25 6.38 -22.52 -20.01
C ASP A 25 5.61 -22.94 -21.28
N GLN A 26 4.30 -23.13 -21.18
CA GLN A 26 3.41 -23.45 -22.30
C GLN A 26 2.80 -22.19 -22.95
N LEU A 27 2.99 -21.03 -22.33
CA LEU A 27 2.52 -19.75 -22.84
C LEU A 27 3.57 -19.09 -23.73
N ASP A 28 3.10 -18.55 -24.85
CA ASP A 28 3.89 -17.64 -25.68
C ASP A 28 4.06 -16.26 -25.00
N ALA A 29 4.79 -15.37 -25.67
CA ALA A 29 5.08 -14.04 -25.13
C ALA A 29 3.79 -13.22 -24.88
N ASP A 30 2.80 -13.35 -25.78
CA ASP A 30 1.53 -12.64 -25.67
C ASP A 30 0.69 -13.16 -24.51
N GLY A 31 0.65 -14.49 -24.32
CA GLY A 31 0.01 -15.13 -23.16
C GLY A 31 0.60 -14.63 -21.84
N LYS A 32 1.94 -14.54 -21.76
CA LYS A 32 2.63 -13.98 -20.57
C LYS A 32 2.32 -12.50 -20.34
N ASP A 33 2.26 -11.68 -21.40
CA ASP A 33 1.87 -10.27 -21.28
C ASP A 33 0.43 -10.12 -20.76
N TYR A 34 -0.51 -10.94 -21.23
CA TYR A 34 -1.88 -10.91 -20.72
C TYR A 34 -1.96 -11.23 -19.22
N PHE A 35 -1.22 -12.24 -18.73
CA PHE A 35 -1.15 -12.53 -17.30
C PHE A 35 -0.60 -11.36 -16.49
N ASP A 36 0.52 -10.79 -16.93
CA ASP A 36 1.12 -9.64 -16.25
C ASP A 36 0.16 -8.43 -16.24
N ARG A 37 -0.59 -8.21 -17.32
CA ARG A 37 -1.63 -7.17 -17.37
C ARG A 37 -2.77 -7.46 -16.39
N ILE A 38 -3.22 -8.70 -16.26
CA ILE A 38 -4.24 -9.08 -15.27
C ILE A 38 -3.74 -8.75 -13.86
N CYS A 39 -2.55 -9.23 -13.50
CA CYS A 39 -1.94 -8.99 -12.20
C CYS A 39 -1.79 -7.48 -11.90
N ARG A 40 -1.31 -6.69 -12.87
CA ARG A 40 -1.21 -5.23 -12.75
C ARG A 40 -2.56 -4.56 -12.50
N ASN A 41 -3.60 -4.97 -13.23
CA ASN A 41 -4.94 -4.40 -13.09
C ASN A 41 -5.58 -4.76 -11.74
N VAL A 42 -5.43 -5.99 -11.28
CA VAL A 42 -5.94 -6.44 -9.98
C VAL A 42 -5.30 -5.64 -8.84
N ASN A 43 -3.97 -5.46 -8.88
CA ASN A 43 -3.27 -4.62 -7.91
C ASN A 43 -3.74 -3.16 -7.96
N ARG A 44 -3.91 -2.59 -9.15
CA ARG A 44 -4.42 -1.23 -9.34
C ARG A 44 -5.83 -1.08 -8.75
N MET A 45 -6.71 -2.05 -8.95
CA MET A 45 -8.05 -2.04 -8.37
C MET A 45 -8.01 -2.07 -6.85
N GLY A 46 -7.10 -2.86 -6.26
CA GLY A 46 -6.87 -2.87 -4.81
C GLY A 46 -6.51 -1.50 -4.26
N MET A 47 -5.57 -0.79 -4.92
CA MET A 47 -5.19 0.57 -4.53
C MET A 47 -6.36 1.56 -4.64
N LEU A 48 -7.10 1.52 -5.74
CA LEU A 48 -8.25 2.42 -5.96
C LEU A 48 -9.35 2.22 -4.91
N ILE A 49 -9.62 0.97 -4.52
CA ILE A 49 -10.56 0.66 -3.45
C ILE A 49 -10.08 1.28 -2.13
N ASP A 50 -8.80 1.13 -1.81
CA ASP A 50 -8.20 1.64 -0.58
C ASP A 50 -8.26 3.17 -0.51
N ASP A 51 -7.94 3.84 -1.62
CA ASP A 51 -8.03 5.29 -1.74
C ASP A 51 -9.46 5.79 -1.59
N LEU A 52 -10.43 5.12 -2.24
CA LEU A 52 -11.84 5.47 -2.15
C LEU A 52 -12.37 5.34 -0.71
N LEU A 53 -11.96 4.30 0.00
CA LEU A 53 -12.35 4.08 1.40
C LEU A 53 -11.73 5.12 2.32
N ARG A 54 -10.46 5.47 2.09
CA ARG A 54 -9.78 6.53 2.83
C ARG A 54 -10.49 7.87 2.63
N LEU A 55 -10.83 8.19 1.38
CA LEU A 55 -11.59 9.39 1.04
C LEU A 55 -12.98 9.39 1.70
N SER A 56 -13.71 8.28 1.64
CA SER A 56 -15.01 8.16 2.28
C SER A 56 -14.95 8.35 3.79
N ARG A 57 -13.87 7.93 4.46
CA ARG A 57 -13.70 8.16 5.91
C ARG A 57 -13.49 9.63 6.21
N VAL A 58 -12.63 10.31 5.45
CA VAL A 58 -12.40 11.75 5.60
C VAL A 58 -13.69 12.53 5.38
N SER A 59 -14.46 12.18 4.34
CA SER A 59 -15.72 12.86 4.03
C SER A 59 -16.82 12.71 5.08
N ARG A 60 -16.76 11.66 5.92
CA ARG A 60 -17.76 11.41 6.97
C ARG A 60 -17.28 11.83 8.37
N SER A 61 -16.01 12.21 8.49
CA SER A 61 -15.45 12.63 9.77
C SER A 61 -15.88 14.05 10.08
N GLU A 62 -16.55 14.26 11.21
CA GLU A 62 -16.79 15.61 11.71
C GLU A 62 -15.46 16.27 12.10
N MET A 63 -15.29 17.52 11.70
CA MET A 63 -14.11 18.30 12.05
C MET A 63 -14.22 18.73 13.52
N GLN A 64 -13.35 18.18 14.37
CA GLN A 64 -13.26 18.58 15.77
C GLN A 64 -12.32 19.77 15.90
N HIS A 65 -12.87 20.94 16.24
CA HIS A 65 -12.08 22.11 16.56
C HIS A 65 -11.63 22.05 18.01
N SER A 66 -10.32 22.20 18.23
CA SER A 66 -9.74 22.33 19.57
C SER A 66 -8.68 23.42 19.55
N VAL A 67 -8.49 24.08 20.70
CA VAL A 67 -7.38 25.01 20.87
C VAL A 67 -6.10 24.18 20.96
N ILE A 68 -5.20 24.37 20.00
CA ILE A 68 -3.91 23.68 19.95
C ILE A 68 -2.77 24.69 20.10
N ASN A 69 -1.72 24.30 20.81
CA ASN A 69 -0.46 25.04 20.82
C ASN A 69 0.38 24.62 19.62
N LEU A 70 0.39 25.45 18.58
CA LEU A 70 1.14 25.20 17.34
C LEU A 70 2.64 25.05 17.60
N SER A 71 3.23 25.84 18.52
CA SER A 71 4.66 25.76 18.84
C SER A 71 5.01 24.41 19.45
N GLN A 72 4.17 23.91 20.37
CA GLN A 72 4.34 22.59 20.98
C GLN A 72 4.20 21.48 19.93
N LEU A 73 3.17 21.55 19.07
CA LEU A 73 2.94 20.54 18.04
C LEU A 73 4.13 20.45 17.07
N VAL A 74 4.67 21.60 16.64
CA VAL A 74 5.85 21.64 15.75
C VAL A 74 7.08 21.05 16.43
N GLN A 75 7.32 21.36 17.71
CA GLN A 75 8.45 20.79 18.47
C GLN A 75 8.33 19.29 18.67
N GLU A 76 7.12 18.78 18.93
CA GLU A 76 6.87 17.34 19.08
C GLU A 76 7.13 16.58 17.77
N GLN A 77 6.67 17.14 16.65
CA GLN A 77 6.88 16.54 15.32
C GLN A 77 8.34 16.63 14.89
N SER A 78 9.04 17.76 15.11
CA SER A 78 10.46 17.89 14.77
C SER A 78 11.31 16.91 15.58
N ALA A 79 11.06 16.79 16.88
CA ALA A 79 11.75 15.84 17.74
C ALA A 79 11.45 14.37 17.39
N SER A 80 10.27 14.07 16.83
CA SER A 80 9.95 12.73 16.30
C SER A 80 10.73 12.43 15.01
N CYS A 81 10.76 13.37 14.06
CA CYS A 81 11.53 13.23 12.82
C CYS A 81 13.04 13.12 13.06
N GLU A 82 13.60 13.89 13.99
CA GLU A 82 15.03 13.82 14.33
C GLU A 82 15.41 12.45 14.91
N ARG A 83 14.57 11.89 15.79
CA ARG A 83 14.77 10.54 16.32
C ARG A 83 14.71 9.48 15.23
N GLN A 84 13.74 9.56 14.32
CA GLN A 84 13.64 8.63 13.20
C GLN A 84 14.87 8.72 12.29
N SER A 85 15.33 9.94 11.97
CA SER A 85 16.53 10.15 11.14
C SER A 85 17.80 9.59 11.78
N GLN A 86 17.96 9.72 13.10
CA GLN A 86 19.08 9.11 13.82
C GLN A 86 19.00 7.58 13.83
N GLN A 87 17.80 7.02 14.03
CA GLN A 87 17.55 5.58 13.99
C GLN A 87 17.90 4.99 12.62
N ASP A 88 17.47 5.65 11.53
CA ASP A 88 17.75 5.21 10.16
C ASP A 88 19.25 5.25 9.85
N ARG A 89 19.97 6.27 10.34
CA ARG A 89 21.44 6.36 10.21
C ARG A 89 22.16 5.25 10.97
N LEU A 90 21.70 4.90 12.19
CA LEU A 90 22.25 3.79 12.97
C LEU A 90 21.98 2.44 12.29
N ASN A 91 20.79 2.26 11.71
CA ASN A 91 20.42 1.04 10.99
C ASN A 91 21.28 0.82 9.75
N VAL A 92 21.55 1.88 8.97
CA VAL A 92 22.47 1.82 7.82
C VAL A 92 23.89 1.45 8.26
N TRP A 93 24.36 1.99 9.39
CA TRP A 93 25.70 1.70 9.90
C TRP A 93 25.87 0.26 10.41
N LEU A 94 24.82 -0.34 10.99
CA LEU A 94 24.82 -1.73 11.45
C LEU A 94 24.80 -2.77 10.30
N HIS A 95 24.24 -2.43 9.13
CA HIS A 95 24.21 -3.32 7.96
C HIS A 95 25.48 -3.26 7.10
N LEU A 96 26.40 -2.34 7.40
CA LEU A 96 27.68 -2.16 6.68
C LEU A 96 28.90 -2.72 7.45
N LYS A 97 28.66 -3.45 8.54
CA LYS A 97 29.69 -4.10 9.36
C LYS A 97 29.49 -5.61 9.36
#